data_AF-A0A537GI01-F1
#
_entry.id   AF-A0A537GI01-F1
#
_cell.length_a   1.000
_cell.length_b   1.000
_cell.length_c   1.000
_cell.angle_alpha   90.00
_cell.angle_beta   90.00
_cell.angle_gamma   90.00
#
_symmetry.space_group_name_H-M   'P 1'
#
loop_
_entity.id
_entity.type
_entity.pdbx_description
1 polymer ?
#
loop_
_entity_poly.entity_id
_entity_poly.type
_entity_poly.pdbx_seq_one_letter_code
_entity_poly.pdbx_strand_id
1 'polypeptide(L)'
;MFASRFNMDEPTRVFLVLSGEHPTLPLAEMKAILDASRIPFKITGTFYKLVEIQAGIDMIRPVAGRGAFIDEVGTEIVHSGPTISEIDDAVKSSDLSCYLRPDETFTG
;
A
#
# COMPACT_ATOMS: atom_id res chain seq x y z
N MET A 1 23.29 18.48 2.32
CA MET A 1 22.44 18.53 1.10
C MET A 1 21.95 17.11 0.86
N PHE A 2 20.83 16.72 1.47
CA PHE A 2 20.26 15.38 1.30
C PHE A 2 19.26 15.47 0.16
N ALA A 3 19.63 14.90 -0.99
CA ALA A 3 18.79 14.89 -2.17
C ALA A 3 17.53 14.06 -1.89
N SER A 4 16.37 14.64 -2.20
CA SER A 4 15.09 13.95 -2.25
C SER A 4 15.23 12.70 -3.13
N ARG A 5 15.00 11.52 -2.55
CA ARG A 5 15.09 10.24 -3.25
C ARG A 5 13.72 9.58 -3.39
N PHE A 6 12.67 10.40 -3.51
CA PHE A 6 11.39 9.97 -4.04
C PHE A 6 11.29 10.50 -5.48
N ASN A 7 11.47 9.59 -6.44
CA ASN A 7 11.12 9.88 -7.82
C ASN A 7 9.59 9.93 -7.89
N MET A 8 9.00 11.13 -7.99
CA MET A 8 7.54 11.31 -8.00
C MET A 8 6.87 10.78 -9.28
N ASP A 9 7.65 10.29 -10.25
CA ASP A 9 7.20 9.83 -11.56
C ASP A 9 7.02 8.30 -11.67
N GLU A 10 7.43 7.52 -10.66
CA GLU A 10 7.14 6.08 -10.61
C GLU A 10 5.94 5.81 -9.70
N PRO A 11 4.89 5.12 -10.18
CA PRO A 11 3.75 4.81 -9.34
C PRO A 11 4.20 3.93 -8.17
N THR A 12 4.11 4.49 -6.96
CA THR A 12 4.41 3.78 -5.72
C THR A 12 3.46 2.60 -5.57
N ARG A 13 3.93 1.50 -4.97
CA ARG A 13 3.03 0.40 -4.59
C ARG A 13 2.34 0.76 -3.28
N VAL A 14 1.03 0.69 -3.30
CA VAL A 14 0.15 0.98 -2.17
C VAL A 14 -0.64 -0.28 -1.88
N PHE A 15 -0.72 -0.64 -0.61
CA PHE A 15 -1.63 -1.69 -0.16
C PHE A 15 -2.85 -1.07 0.52
N LEU A 16 -4.00 -1.71 0.36
CA LEU A 16 -5.23 -1.42 1.07
C LEU A 16 -5.73 -2.69 1.75
N VAL A 17 -6.08 -2.59 3.02
CA VAL A 17 -6.81 -3.64 3.74
C VAL A 17 -8.28 -3.27 3.72
N LEU A 18 -9.11 -4.14 3.17
CA LEU A 18 -10.55 -4.00 3.06
C LEU A 18 -11.24 -4.79 4.17
N SER A 19 -12.42 -4.38 4.62
CA SER A 19 -13.12 -4.98 5.78
C SER A 19 -13.34 -6.49 5.70
N GLY A 20 -13.53 -7.02 4.49
CA GLY A 20 -13.81 -8.45 4.24
C GLY A 20 -15.22 -8.90 4.61
N GLU A 21 -16.10 -7.96 4.99
CA GLU A 21 -17.49 -8.25 5.40
C GLU A 21 -18.36 -8.80 4.26
N HIS A 22 -17.95 -8.58 3.01
CA HIS A 22 -18.62 -9.11 1.83
C HIS A 22 -17.60 -9.49 0.74
N PRO A 23 -17.85 -10.54 -0.07
CA PRO A 23 -16.88 -11.04 -1.05
C PRO A 23 -16.44 -10.04 -2.12
N THR A 24 -17.29 -9.07 -2.48
CA THR A 24 -17.05 -8.15 -3.60
C THR A 24 -17.30 -6.68 -3.30
N LEU A 25 -18.07 -6.38 -2.24
CA LEU A 25 -18.55 -5.02 -1.99
C LEU A 25 -17.44 -4.07 -1.54
N PRO A 26 -16.54 -4.45 -0.61
CA PRO A 26 -15.42 -3.60 -0.23
C PRO A 26 -14.51 -3.22 -1.41
N LEU A 27 -14.22 -4.17 -2.29
CA LEU A 27 -13.40 -3.92 -3.48
C LEU A 27 -14.10 -2.99 -4.47
N ALA A 28 -15.42 -3.14 -4.65
CA ALA A 28 -16.21 -2.28 -5.52
C ALA A 28 -16.28 -0.84 -4.96
N GLU A 29 -16.47 -0.68 -3.65
CA GLU A 29 -16.46 0.64 -2.99
C GLU A 29 -15.09 1.31 -3.15
N MET A 30 -14.00 0.59 -2.87
CA MET A 30 -12.64 1.10 -3.03
C MET A 30 -12.43 1.65 -4.46
N LYS A 31 -12.79 0.88 -5.50
CA LYS A 31 -12.70 1.34 -6.90
C LYS A 31 -13.52 2.60 -7.14
N ALA A 32 -14.78 2.60 -6.68
CA ALA A 32 -15.68 3.73 -6.85
C ALA A 32 -15.16 5.03 -6.20
N ILE A 33 -14.54 4.94 -5.02
CA ILE A 33 -13.93 6.08 -4.33
C ILE A 33 -12.75 6.65 -5.12
N LEU A 34 -11.86 5.78 -5.61
CA LEU A 34 -10.70 6.19 -6.39
C LEU A 34 -11.12 6.80 -7.74
N ASP A 35 -12.08 6.18 -8.43
CA ASP A 35 -12.65 6.67 -9.69
C ASP A 35 -13.35 8.03 -9.51
N ALA A 36 -14.19 8.18 -8.48
CA ALA A 36 -14.88 9.44 -8.17
C ALA A 36 -13.90 10.56 -7.81
N SER A 37 -12.76 10.20 -7.22
CA SER A 37 -11.67 11.13 -6.88
C SER A 37 -10.72 11.39 -8.06
N ARG A 38 -10.96 10.76 -9.23
CA ARG A 38 -10.11 10.83 -10.43
C ARG A 38 -8.65 10.48 -10.15
N ILE A 39 -8.43 9.55 -9.22
CA ILE A 39 -7.07 9.09 -8.89
C ILE A 39 -6.69 8.00 -9.89
N PRO A 40 -5.61 8.18 -10.67
CA PRO A 40 -5.13 7.11 -11.52
C PRO A 40 -4.55 5.99 -10.65
N PHE A 41 -5.03 4.77 -10.85
CA PHE A 41 -4.51 3.59 -10.20
C PHE A 41 -4.54 2.37 -11.12
N LYS A 42 -3.72 1.37 -10.80
CA LYS A 42 -3.77 0.05 -11.42
C LYS A 42 -3.70 -1.02 -10.34
N ILE A 43 -4.66 -1.93 -10.30
CA ILE A 43 -4.59 -3.10 -9.41
C ILE A 43 -3.49 -4.03 -9.89
N THR A 44 -2.55 -4.36 -9.00
CA THR A 44 -1.46 -5.31 -9.25
C THR A 44 -1.67 -6.65 -8.56
N GLY A 45 -2.47 -6.67 -7.49
CA GLY A 45 -2.79 -7.87 -6.72
C GLY A 45 -4.14 -7.77 -6.03
N THR A 46 -4.82 -8.90 -5.88
CA THR A 46 -6.05 -8.98 -5.08
C THR A 46 -6.05 -10.30 -4.34
N PHE A 47 -6.04 -10.21 -3.01
CA PHE A 47 -6.02 -11.31 -2.07
C PHE A 47 -7.18 -11.19 -1.09
N TYR A 48 -7.27 -12.11 -0.12
CA TYR A 48 -8.28 -11.98 0.93
C TYR A 48 -8.01 -10.73 1.78
N LYS A 49 -8.96 -9.79 1.79
CA LYS A 49 -8.89 -8.46 2.41
C LYS A 49 -7.79 -7.52 1.87
N LEU A 50 -6.70 -8.02 1.28
CA LEU A 50 -5.58 -7.21 0.82
C LEU A 50 -5.69 -6.91 -0.69
N VAL A 51 -5.55 -5.63 -1.05
CA VAL A 51 -5.45 -5.18 -2.45
C VAL A 51 -4.15 -4.41 -2.61
N GLU A 52 -3.41 -4.74 -3.67
CA GLU A 52 -2.20 -4.02 -4.05
C GLU A 52 -2.50 -3.19 -5.31
N ILE A 53 -2.10 -1.92 -5.28
CA ILE A 53 -2.26 -1.00 -6.41
C ILE A 53 -0.96 -0.23 -6.69
N GLN A 54 -0.79 0.14 -7.95
CA GLN A 54 0.13 1.18 -8.38
C GLN A 54 -0.60 2.52 -8.35
N ALA A 55 -0.19 3.42 -7.45
CA ALA A 55 -0.74 4.76 -7.30
C ALA A 55 0.18 5.64 -6.44
N GLY A 56 0.06 6.97 -6.53
CA GLY A 56 0.73 7.87 -5.60
C GLY A 56 0.10 7.81 -4.20
N ILE A 57 0.85 7.40 -3.17
CA ILE A 57 0.33 7.25 -1.80
C ILE A 57 -0.30 8.55 -1.26
N ASP A 58 0.27 9.70 -1.62
CA ASP A 58 -0.24 11.02 -1.21
C ASP A 58 -1.63 11.34 -1.78
N MET A 59 -2.00 10.69 -2.89
CA MET A 59 -3.34 10.81 -3.48
C MET A 59 -4.33 9.85 -2.81
N ILE A 60 -3.86 8.67 -2.39
CA ILE A 60 -4.72 7.62 -1.81
C ILE A 60 -5.08 7.94 -0.36
N ARG A 61 -4.11 8.32 0.48
CA ARG A 61 -4.34 8.54 1.93
C ARG A 61 -5.52 9.48 2.23
N PRO A 62 -5.70 10.64 1.57
CA PRO A 62 -6.81 11.55 1.86
C PRO A 62 -8.20 11.02 1.52
N VAL A 63 -8.29 10.03 0.61
CA VAL A 63 -9.57 9.49 0.14
C VAL A 63 -9.90 8.12 0.75
N ALA A 64 -8.89 7.36 1.17
CA ALA A 64 -9.08 6.06 1.81
C ALA A 64 -9.93 6.16 3.08
N GLY A 65 -9.78 7.24 3.86
CA GLY A 65 -10.62 7.51 5.03
C GLY A 65 -12.10 7.83 4.72
N ARG A 66 -12.51 7.87 3.45
CA ARG A 66 -13.91 8.01 3.04
C ARG A 66 -14.60 6.66 2.82
N GLY A 67 -13.85 5.56 2.77
CA GLY A 67 -14.40 4.22 2.57
C GLY A 67 -15.02 3.69 3.85
N ALA A 68 -16.23 3.14 3.75
CA ALA A 68 -16.83 2.42 4.85
C ALA A 68 -16.17 1.04 5.05
N PHE A 69 -15.53 0.51 4.00
CA PHE A 69 -14.94 -0.82 3.98
C PHE A 69 -13.43 -0.83 3.74
N ILE A 70 -12.73 0.29 3.98
CA ILE A 70 -11.26 0.36 3.95
C ILE A 70 -10.79 0.45 5.41
N ASP A 71 -10.15 -0.62 5.90
CA ASP A 71 -9.63 -0.73 7.26
C ASP A 71 -8.29 0.02 7.38
N GLU A 72 -7.37 -0.22 6.43
CA GLU A 72 -6.00 0.32 6.48
C GLU A 72 -5.48 0.68 5.08
N VAL A 73 -4.55 1.63 5.03
CA VAL A 73 -3.81 1.99 3.81
C VAL A 73 -2.36 2.33 4.11
N GLY A 74 -1.46 1.83 3.27
CA GLY A 74 -0.05 2.08 3.45
C GLY A 74 0.77 1.92 2.18
N THR A 75 2.00 2.40 2.25
CA THR A 75 3.01 2.13 1.23
C THR A 75 3.44 0.67 1.37
N GLU A 76 3.42 -0.07 0.27
CA GLU A 76 3.99 -1.42 0.22
C GLU A 76 5.52 -1.30 0.11
N ILE A 77 6.22 -1.69 1.17
CA ILE A 77 7.68 -1.59 1.26
C ILE A 77 8.35 -2.83 0.65
N VAL A 78 7.77 -4.00 0.89
CA VAL A 78 8.30 -5.31 0.48
C VAL A 78 7.14 -6.19 0.03
N HIS A 79 7.35 -6.96 -1.04
CA HIS A 79 6.46 -8.05 -1.47
C HIS A 79 7.26 -9.35 -1.46
N SER A 80 6.68 -10.42 -0.91
CA SER A 80 7.36 -11.71 -0.74
C SER A 80 6.44 -12.90 -1.01
N GLY A 81 7.03 -14.07 -1.17
CA GLY A 81 6.30 -15.33 -1.06
C GLY A 81 5.83 -15.62 0.37
N PRO A 82 5.03 -16.69 0.57
CA PRO A 82 4.38 -16.97 1.84
C PRO A 82 5.27 -17.67 2.87
N THR A 83 6.48 -18.12 2.50
CA THR A 83 7.35 -18.83 3.44
C THR A 83 8.20 -17.87 4.26
N ILE A 84 8.61 -18.29 5.47
CA ILE A 84 9.48 -17.47 6.32
C ILE A 84 10.82 -17.15 5.63
N SER A 85 11.39 -18.09 4.88
CA SER A 85 12.64 -17.84 4.15
C SER A 85 12.45 -16.74 3.10
N GLU A 86 11.37 -16.80 2.32
CA GLU A 86 11.09 -15.78 1.30
C GLU A 86 10.81 -14.41 1.93
N ILE A 87 10.11 -14.35 3.06
CA ILE A 87 9.87 -13.11 3.80
C ILE A 87 11.20 -12.53 4.31
N ASP A 88 12.02 -13.35 4.96
CA ASP A 88 13.31 -12.94 5.53
C ASP A 88 14.28 -12.44 4.43
N ASP A 89 14.36 -13.16 3.32
CA ASP A 89 15.17 -12.78 2.16
C ASP A 89 14.68 -11.48 1.52
N ALA A 90 13.36 -11.31 1.37
CA ALA A 90 12.77 -10.09 0.81
C ALA A 90 13.00 -8.87 1.71
N VAL A 91 12.86 -9.03 3.03
CA VAL A 91 13.11 -7.95 4.00
C VAL A 91 14.59 -7.56 4.02
N LYS A 92 15.51 -8.53 4.07
CA LYS A 92 16.96 -8.28 4.09
C LYS A 92 17.49 -7.65 2.81
N SER A 93 16.88 -7.94 1.67
CA SER A 93 17.25 -7.37 0.37
C SER A 93 16.64 -5.98 0.11
N SER A 94 15.71 -5.53 0.96
CA SER A 94 15.03 -4.25 0.83
C SER A 94 15.76 -3.14 1.57
N ASP A 95 15.79 -1.94 0.99
CA ASP A 95 16.36 -0.75 1.63
C ASP A 95 15.35 -0.10 2.58
N LEU A 96 15.25 -0.64 3.80
CA LEU A 96 14.36 -0.13 4.85
C LEU A 96 14.77 1.25 5.38
N SER A 97 16.02 1.68 5.13
CA SER A 97 16.51 2.99 5.60
C SER A 97 15.77 4.17 4.97
N CYS A 98 15.08 3.93 3.85
CA CYS A 98 14.17 4.89 3.23
C CYS A 98 12.89 5.15 4.04
N TYR A 99 12.55 4.26 4.99
CA TYR A 99 11.27 4.27 5.72
C TYR A 99 11.43 4.32 7.24
N LEU A 100 12.53 3.79 7.76
CA LEU A 100 12.84 3.74 9.18
C LEU A 100 14.20 4.36 9.43
N ARG A 101 14.28 5.36 10.31
CA ARG A 101 15.57 5.92 10.70
C ARG A 101 16.31 4.96 11.65
N PRO A 102 17.66 4.93 11.66
CA PRO A 102 18.42 4.00 12.50
C PRO A 102 18.13 4.09 14.01
N ASP A 103 17.65 5.25 14.48
CA ASP A 103 17.33 5.56 15.88
C ASP A 103 15.82 5.68 16.15
N GLU A 104 14.99 5.42 15.14
CA GLU A 104 13.54 5.44 15.28
C GLU A 104 13.06 4.14 15.90
N THR A 105 12.28 4.26 16.99
CA THR A 105 11.58 3.10 17.54
C THR A 105 10.30 2.89 16.73
N PHE A 106 10.12 1.68 16.20
CA PHE A 106 8.89 1.28 15.55
C PHE A 106 8.30 0.06 16.27
N THR A 107 6.98 0.04 16.41
CA THR A 107 6.23 -1.09 16.96
C THR A 107 4.96 -1.25 16.14
N GLY A 108 4.60 -2.49 15.81
CA GLY A 108 3.31 -2.87 15.26
C GLY A 108 2.63 -3.89 16.17
#